data_AF-A0A0S7BP06-F1
#
_entry.id   AF-A0A0S7BP06-F1
#
_cell.length_a   1.000
_cell.length_b   1.000
_cell.length_c   1.000
_cell.angle_alpha   90.00
_cell.angle_beta   90.00
_cell.angle_gamma   90.00
#
_symmetry.space_group_name_H-M   'P 1'
#
loop_
_entity.id
_entity.type
_entity.pdbx_description
1 polymer ?
#
loop_
_entity_poly.entity_id
_entity_poly.type
_entity_poly.pdbx_seq_one_letter_code
_entity_poly.pdbx_strand_id
1 'polypeptide(L)'
;MKTISRKSYFRFLIIMLMVTTYLPVVTNNLPPIIRSHHLWAGIWGVSILILARPIFNNRILLYVLIYYLLLVLVMMNSVWSNMDKWNRAQGINELYMLTMALTMYAYFEYSRDFVGFAKILRWVLTFIFFTAILSIYSSIVDPMYARKIVSGAIDQAEDVLKYGGGSYGFAGAIMMILPLVIYYYRNNYKSNYSKPIILLFGILLYYALLRIQLFANILLSTIIIVIALIGERNIRKNIIFFGLLTVLTVALVPYMPQFLFYVSNFFETDSEVYFKINDLAVFIKYGADYGDTATSLRSARYPMLFEGFLTNPLLGIFNSDSTLNIEGGGHLYWMNKLTVYGLLGFIPFALAFYFFVKNALKIMDTEFSFYFLLSIGSGVVLGFMKSLAGREFWYMFFFILPGLYWLPLLKKESKNKVDQR
;
A
#
# COMPACT_ATOMS: atom_id res chain seq x y z
N MET A 1 -37.81 11.85 17.49
CA MET A 1 -36.42 11.62 17.04
C MET A 1 -36.27 10.18 16.56
N LYS A 2 -35.77 9.95 15.35
CA LYS A 2 -35.54 8.59 14.83
C LYS A 2 -34.24 8.05 15.47
N THR A 3 -34.30 6.94 16.19
CA THR A 3 -33.12 6.33 16.82
C THR A 3 -32.11 5.90 15.74
N ILE A 4 -30.85 6.29 15.90
CA ILE A 4 -29.78 5.89 14.97
C ILE A 4 -29.54 4.39 15.15
N SER A 5 -29.72 3.61 14.07
CA SER A 5 -29.43 2.18 14.12
C SER A 5 -27.94 1.94 14.37
N ARG A 6 -27.62 0.85 15.10
CA ARG A 6 -26.23 0.44 15.34
C ARG A 6 -25.42 0.30 14.05
N LYS A 7 -26.01 -0.24 12.98
CA LYS A 7 -25.35 -0.34 11.66
C LYS A 7 -25.02 1.04 11.09
N SER A 8 -25.96 1.99 11.16
CA SER A 8 -25.73 3.37 10.71
C SER A 8 -24.61 4.06 11.48
N TYR A 9 -24.54 3.85 12.80
CA TYR A 9 -23.48 4.38 13.66
C TYR A 9 -22.08 3.92 13.25
N PHE A 10 -21.87 2.60 13.15
CA PHE A 10 -20.56 2.08 12.73
C PHE A 10 -20.18 2.48 11.31
N ARG A 11 -21.15 2.53 10.39
CA ARG A 11 -20.90 3.02 9.02
C ARG A 11 -20.42 4.47 9.04
N PHE A 12 -21.02 5.33 9.88
CA PHE A 12 -20.59 6.72 10.03
C PHE A 12 -19.15 6.80 10.55
N LEU A 13 -18.79 6.04 11.59
CA LEU A 13 -17.42 6.02 12.10
C LEU A 13 -16.41 5.60 11.04
N ILE A 14 -16.72 4.57 10.25
CA ILE A 14 -15.85 4.11 9.16
C ILE A 14 -15.73 5.20 8.09
N ILE A 15 -16.82 5.89 7.73
CA ILE A 15 -16.75 7.03 6.82
C ILE A 15 -15.80 8.11 7.36
N MET A 16 -15.86 8.45 8.65
CA MET A 16 -14.94 9.42 9.25
C MET A 16 -13.48 8.94 9.19
N LEU A 17 -13.22 7.66 9.45
CA LEU A 17 -11.89 7.06 9.30
C LEU A 17 -11.40 7.12 7.83
N MET A 18 -12.30 6.93 6.87
CA MET A 18 -11.98 7.00 5.45
C MET A 18 -11.78 8.43 4.96
N VAL A 19 -12.58 9.40 5.40
CA VAL A 19 -12.37 10.83 5.13
C VAL A 19 -11.01 11.26 5.67
N THR A 20 -10.68 10.87 6.90
CA THR A 20 -9.38 11.18 7.52
C THR A 20 -8.15 10.49 6.92
N THR A 21 -8.37 9.60 5.95
CA THR A 21 -7.31 8.83 5.29
C THR A 21 -7.20 9.18 3.81
N TYR A 22 -8.33 9.24 3.10
CA TYR A 22 -8.38 9.39 1.64
C TYR A 22 -8.91 10.74 1.16
N LEU A 23 -9.20 11.69 2.05
CA LEU A 23 -9.63 13.03 1.65
C LEU A 23 -8.84 14.13 2.41
N PRO A 24 -7.51 14.25 2.16
CA PRO A 24 -6.65 15.14 2.92
C PRO A 24 -7.07 16.61 2.85
N VAL A 25 -7.71 17.04 1.74
CA VAL A 25 -8.22 18.41 1.62
C VAL A 25 -9.24 18.75 2.69
N VAL A 26 -10.11 17.82 3.06
CA VAL A 26 -11.09 18.06 4.12
C VAL A 26 -10.39 18.06 5.47
N THR A 27 -9.47 17.12 5.71
CA THR A 27 -8.80 17.02 7.01
C THR A 27 -7.88 18.19 7.29
N ASN A 28 -7.14 18.64 6.30
CA ASN A 28 -6.15 19.70 6.48
C ASN A 28 -6.83 21.06 6.74
N ASN A 29 -8.08 21.22 6.30
CA ASN A 29 -8.87 22.45 6.45
C ASN A 29 -9.93 22.39 7.58
N LEU A 30 -10.04 21.29 8.33
CA LEU A 30 -10.96 21.18 9.48
C LEU A 30 -10.27 21.47 10.82
N PRO A 31 -11.03 21.85 11.87
CA PRO A 31 -10.47 22.04 13.21
C PRO A 31 -9.73 20.80 13.73
N PRO A 32 -8.66 20.96 14.56
CA PRO A 32 -7.79 19.86 15.03
C PRO A 32 -8.52 18.63 15.57
N ILE A 33 -9.61 18.84 16.31
CA ILE A 33 -10.41 17.77 16.92
C ILE A 33 -11.08 16.93 15.82
N ILE A 34 -11.79 17.56 14.88
CA ILE A 34 -12.58 16.86 13.86
C ILE A 34 -11.66 16.19 12.82
N ARG A 35 -10.52 16.81 12.49
CA ARG A 35 -9.56 16.24 11.54
C ARG A 35 -8.74 15.07 12.09
N SER A 36 -8.72 14.87 13.42
CA SER A 36 -7.85 13.89 14.05
C SER A 36 -8.29 12.47 13.72
N HIS A 37 -7.48 11.78 12.93
CA HIS A 37 -7.68 10.35 12.66
C HIS A 37 -7.61 9.51 13.93
N HIS A 38 -6.70 9.84 14.85
CA HIS A 38 -6.55 9.13 16.13
C HIS A 38 -7.79 9.26 17.02
N LEU A 39 -8.47 10.42 16.98
CA LEU A 39 -9.75 10.59 17.69
C LEU A 39 -10.79 9.61 17.16
N TRP A 40 -11.01 9.59 15.84
CA TRP A 40 -11.99 8.69 15.23
C TRP A 40 -11.63 7.22 15.42
N ALA A 41 -10.34 6.88 15.42
CA ALA A 41 -9.87 5.54 15.71
C ALA A 41 -10.07 5.14 17.18
N GLY A 42 -9.89 6.07 18.12
CA GLY A 42 -10.21 5.86 19.53
C GLY A 42 -11.71 5.63 19.74
N ILE A 43 -12.55 6.48 19.14
CA ILE A 43 -14.01 6.32 19.17
C ILE A 43 -14.41 4.97 18.56
N TRP A 44 -13.82 4.60 17.42
CA TRP A 44 -14.01 3.29 16.82
C TRP A 44 -13.63 2.17 17.79
N GLY A 45 -12.41 2.20 18.34
CA GLY A 45 -11.89 1.21 19.29
C GLY A 45 -12.81 0.99 20.51
N VAL A 46 -13.24 2.06 21.15
CA VAL A 46 -14.20 1.98 22.28
C VAL A 46 -15.54 1.41 21.80
N SER A 47 -16.00 1.84 20.63
CA SER A 47 -17.26 1.38 20.04
C SER A 47 -17.25 -0.10 19.71
N ILE A 48 -16.17 -0.66 19.17
CA ILE A 48 -16.09 -2.11 18.91
C ILE A 48 -16.02 -2.90 20.22
N LEU A 49 -15.27 -2.42 21.23
CA LEU A 49 -15.14 -3.07 22.54
C LEU A 49 -16.46 -3.11 23.34
N ILE A 50 -17.29 -2.08 23.23
CA ILE A 50 -18.59 -2.03 23.93
C ILE A 50 -19.68 -2.61 23.03
N LEU A 51 -19.75 -2.05 21.82
CA LEU A 51 -20.73 -2.28 20.77
C LEU A 51 -20.75 -3.70 20.25
N ALA A 52 -19.58 -4.17 19.82
CA ALA A 52 -19.43 -5.25 18.85
C ALA A 52 -18.33 -6.26 19.21
N ARG A 53 -18.28 -6.62 20.50
CA ARG A 53 -17.35 -7.60 21.08
C ARG A 53 -17.14 -8.89 20.28
N PRO A 54 -18.15 -9.51 19.65
CA PRO A 54 -17.94 -10.77 18.95
C PRO A 54 -17.00 -10.68 17.73
N ILE A 55 -16.64 -9.48 17.27
CA ILE A 55 -15.63 -9.28 16.22
C ILE A 55 -14.28 -9.85 16.63
N PHE A 56 -13.94 -9.83 17.92
CA PHE A 56 -12.68 -10.40 18.43
C PHE A 56 -12.62 -11.93 18.37
N ASN A 57 -13.74 -12.61 18.03
CA ASN A 57 -13.73 -14.04 17.72
C ASN A 57 -13.17 -14.33 16.31
N ASN A 58 -12.93 -13.30 15.48
CA ASN A 58 -12.25 -13.48 14.20
C ASN A 58 -10.80 -13.94 14.46
N ARG A 59 -10.48 -15.16 14.01
CA ARG A 59 -9.18 -15.81 14.28
C ARG A 59 -7.98 -15.01 13.76
N ILE A 60 -8.11 -14.34 12.61
CA ILE A 60 -7.02 -13.53 12.05
C ILE A 60 -6.81 -12.29 12.92
N LEU A 61 -7.90 -11.61 13.28
CA LEU A 61 -7.81 -10.44 14.16
C LEU A 61 -7.20 -10.80 15.51
N LEU A 62 -7.65 -11.90 16.13
CA LEU A 62 -7.11 -12.37 17.39
C LEU A 62 -5.61 -12.69 17.28
N TYR A 63 -5.20 -13.36 16.20
CA TYR A 63 -3.81 -13.65 15.93
C TYR A 63 -2.96 -12.38 15.80
N VAL A 64 -3.43 -11.37 15.06
CA VAL A 64 -2.76 -10.06 14.92
C VAL A 64 -2.69 -9.33 16.25
N LEU A 65 -3.73 -9.39 17.09
CA LEU A 65 -3.75 -8.76 18.41
C LEU A 65 -2.80 -9.45 19.40
N ILE A 66 -2.73 -10.77 19.39
CA ILE A 66 -1.76 -11.53 20.20
C ILE A 66 -0.34 -11.19 19.73
N TYR A 67 -0.12 -11.19 18.42
CA TYR A 67 1.16 -10.78 17.85
C TYR A 67 1.53 -9.33 18.23
N TYR A 68 0.56 -8.42 18.18
CA TYR A 68 0.72 -7.02 18.62
C TYR A 68 1.19 -6.94 20.07
N LEU A 69 0.49 -7.66 20.95
CA LEU A 69 0.79 -7.67 22.37
C LEU A 69 2.19 -8.24 22.64
N LEU A 70 2.53 -9.37 22.02
CA LEU A 70 3.84 -10.00 22.16
C LEU A 70 4.95 -9.10 21.61
N LEU A 71 4.81 -8.57 20.41
CA LEU A 71 5.84 -7.73 19.81
C LEU A 71 6.02 -6.40 20.52
N VAL A 72 4.94 -5.65 20.72
CA VAL A 72 5.03 -4.26 21.17
C VAL A 72 5.21 -4.17 22.67
N LEU A 73 4.49 -4.97 23.46
CA LEU A 73 4.58 -4.87 24.92
C LEU A 73 5.77 -5.64 25.46
N VAL A 74 6.09 -6.81 24.90
CA VAL A 74 7.16 -7.67 25.39
C VAL A 74 8.43 -7.43 24.59
N MET A 75 8.49 -7.87 23.33
CA MET A 75 9.75 -7.93 22.57
C MET A 75 10.42 -6.57 22.40
N MET A 76 9.67 -5.52 22.03
CA MET A 76 10.23 -4.18 21.84
C MET A 76 10.80 -3.57 23.13
N ASN A 77 10.26 -3.93 24.29
CA ASN A 77 10.67 -3.35 25.58
C ASN A 77 11.70 -4.19 26.33
N SER A 78 11.83 -5.48 26.01
CA SER A 78 12.85 -6.36 26.59
C SER A 78 13.92 -6.75 25.57
N VAL A 79 13.59 -7.62 24.62
CA VAL A 79 14.53 -8.23 23.66
C VAL A 79 15.13 -7.23 22.68
N TRP A 80 14.37 -6.21 22.27
CA TRP A 80 14.80 -5.17 21.33
C TRP A 80 14.86 -3.79 21.97
N SER A 81 15.31 -3.73 23.22
CA SER A 81 15.43 -2.47 23.97
C SER A 81 16.27 -1.41 23.23
N ASN A 82 17.23 -1.87 22.43
CA ASN A 82 18.18 -1.03 21.69
C ASN A 82 17.70 -0.68 20.27
N MET A 83 16.47 -1.04 19.90
CA MET A 83 15.89 -0.70 18.60
C MET A 83 15.87 0.82 18.40
N ASP A 84 16.32 1.27 17.23
CA ASP A 84 16.31 2.68 16.90
C ASP A 84 14.88 3.26 16.89
N LYS A 85 14.79 4.57 17.08
CA LYS A 85 13.52 5.28 17.19
C LYS A 85 12.65 5.12 15.94
N TRP A 86 13.24 5.05 14.75
CA TRP A 86 12.50 4.96 13.50
C TRP A 86 11.85 3.59 13.35
N ASN A 87 12.60 2.49 13.55
CA ASN A 87 12.05 1.13 13.47
C ASN A 87 10.99 0.87 14.54
N ARG A 88 11.18 1.39 15.76
CA ARG A 88 10.17 1.29 16.83
C ARG A 88 8.88 2.05 16.46
N ALA A 89 9.01 3.30 16.01
CA ALA A 89 7.86 4.12 15.60
C ALA A 89 7.12 3.50 14.40
N GLN A 90 7.86 3.03 13.40
CA GLN A 90 7.30 2.39 12.22
C GLN A 90 6.53 1.11 12.58
N GLY A 91 7.09 0.26 13.45
CA GLY A 91 6.41 -0.97 13.91
C GLY A 91 5.10 -0.69 14.65
N ILE A 92 5.09 0.27 15.57
CA ILE A 92 3.88 0.67 16.31
C ILE A 92 2.82 1.25 15.36
N ASN A 93 3.23 2.18 14.48
CA ASN A 93 2.35 2.84 13.53
C ASN A 93 1.70 1.83 12.59
N GLU A 94 2.49 0.92 12.03
CA GLU A 94 1.98 -0.10 11.13
C GLU A 94 0.97 -1.02 11.81
N LEU A 95 1.28 -1.53 13.00
CA LEU A 95 0.37 -2.41 13.72
C LEU A 95 -0.93 -1.72 14.09
N TYR A 96 -0.88 -0.43 14.45
CA TYR A 96 -2.06 0.40 14.61
C TYR A 96 -2.90 0.44 13.33
N MET A 97 -2.28 0.71 12.17
CA MET A 97 -2.98 0.78 10.87
C MET A 97 -3.57 -0.56 10.44
N LEU A 98 -2.83 -1.66 10.65
CA LEU A 98 -3.27 -3.03 10.37
C LEU A 98 -4.47 -3.42 11.23
N THR A 99 -4.39 -3.17 12.55
CA THR A 99 -5.47 -3.47 13.50
C THR A 99 -6.73 -2.71 13.15
N MET A 100 -6.59 -1.42 12.80
CA MET A 100 -7.73 -0.61 12.37
C MET A 100 -8.37 -1.17 11.10
N ALA A 101 -7.58 -1.49 10.07
CA ALA A 101 -8.12 -2.03 8.82
C ALA A 101 -8.83 -3.39 9.03
N LEU A 102 -8.19 -4.29 9.78
CA LEU A 102 -8.73 -5.63 10.06
C LEU A 102 -9.99 -5.58 10.93
N THR A 103 -10.06 -4.69 11.92
CA THR A 103 -11.28 -4.55 12.74
C THR A 103 -12.44 -3.98 11.93
N MET A 104 -12.20 -3.03 11.03
CA MET A 104 -13.23 -2.53 10.11
C MET A 104 -13.73 -3.63 9.17
N TYR A 105 -12.84 -4.45 8.62
CA TYR A 105 -13.22 -5.59 7.78
C TYR A 105 -14.03 -6.63 8.57
N ALA A 106 -13.51 -7.05 9.73
CA ALA A 106 -14.13 -8.04 10.59
C ALA A 106 -15.49 -7.58 11.14
N TYR A 107 -15.70 -6.26 11.30
CA TYR A 107 -17.01 -5.69 11.62
C TYR A 107 -18.06 -6.07 10.56
N PHE A 108 -17.75 -5.91 9.27
CA PHE A 108 -18.71 -6.24 8.20
C PHE A 108 -18.94 -7.74 8.06
N GLU A 109 -17.92 -8.56 8.28
CA GLU A 109 -18.09 -10.01 8.34
C GLU A 109 -19.03 -10.42 9.48
N TYR A 110 -18.83 -9.86 10.67
CA TYR A 110 -19.65 -10.13 11.84
C TYR A 110 -21.09 -9.62 11.67
N SER A 111 -21.27 -8.36 11.29
CA SER A 111 -22.59 -7.73 11.18
C SER A 111 -23.38 -8.16 9.94
N ARG A 112 -22.74 -8.94 9.05
CA ARG A 112 -23.26 -9.39 7.74
C ARG A 112 -23.83 -8.23 6.91
N ASP A 113 -23.20 -7.06 7.01
CA ASP A 113 -23.71 -5.82 6.42
C ASP A 113 -23.00 -5.46 5.10
N PHE A 114 -22.99 -6.40 4.16
CA PHE A 114 -22.23 -6.26 2.91
C PHE A 114 -22.76 -5.15 1.99
N VAL A 115 -24.08 -4.86 2.04
CA VAL A 115 -24.66 -3.71 1.33
C VAL A 115 -24.16 -2.39 1.94
N GLY A 116 -24.09 -2.31 3.27
CA GLY A 116 -23.49 -1.17 3.97
C GLY A 116 -22.01 -0.99 3.62
N PHE A 117 -21.28 -2.10 3.56
CA PHE A 117 -19.88 -2.12 3.14
C PHE A 117 -19.72 -1.55 1.72
N ALA A 118 -20.50 -2.04 0.76
CA ALA A 118 -20.50 -1.54 -0.61
C ALA A 118 -20.83 -0.04 -0.70
N LYS A 119 -21.77 0.47 0.12
CA LYS A 119 -22.09 1.91 0.20
C LYS A 119 -20.91 2.74 0.67
N ILE A 120 -20.17 2.26 1.67
CA ILE A 120 -18.95 2.92 2.15
C ILE A 120 -17.89 2.92 1.06
N LEU A 121 -17.63 1.79 0.42
CA LEU A 121 -16.61 1.69 -0.63
C LEU A 121 -16.89 2.62 -1.79
N ARG A 122 -18.16 2.80 -2.18
CA ARG A 122 -18.54 3.83 -3.16
C ARG A 122 -18.07 5.22 -2.75
N TRP A 123 -18.26 5.62 -1.48
CA TRP A 123 -17.77 6.90 -0.97
C TRP A 123 -16.25 6.96 -0.94
N VAL A 124 -15.59 5.88 -0.52
CA VAL A 124 -14.13 5.79 -0.51
C VAL A 124 -13.54 5.97 -1.91
N LEU A 125 -14.13 5.34 -2.92
CA LEU A 125 -13.74 5.52 -4.33
C LEU A 125 -13.91 6.99 -4.77
N THR A 126 -14.96 7.67 -4.33
CA THR A 126 -15.15 9.11 -4.56
C THR A 126 -14.06 9.94 -3.87
N PHE A 127 -13.68 9.61 -2.63
CA PHE A 127 -12.58 10.30 -1.94
C PHE A 127 -11.26 10.11 -2.68
N ILE A 128 -10.95 8.88 -3.10
CA ILE A 128 -9.76 8.56 -3.91
C ILE A 128 -9.78 9.34 -5.23
N PHE A 129 -10.94 9.45 -5.90
CA PHE A 129 -11.09 10.25 -7.12
C PHE A 129 -10.71 11.72 -6.89
N PHE A 130 -11.29 12.36 -5.87
CA PHE A 130 -10.98 13.75 -5.55
C PHE A 130 -9.51 13.93 -5.17
N THR A 131 -8.96 13.05 -4.32
CA THR A 131 -7.56 13.12 -3.92
C THR A 131 -6.62 12.90 -5.11
N ALA A 132 -6.98 12.09 -6.10
CA ALA A 132 -6.21 11.97 -7.34
C ALA A 132 -6.16 13.29 -8.14
N ILE A 133 -7.30 13.99 -8.28
CA ILE A 133 -7.35 15.33 -8.90
C ILE A 133 -6.46 16.31 -8.12
N LEU A 134 -6.58 16.31 -6.80
CA LEU A 134 -5.84 17.23 -5.94
C LEU A 134 -4.35 16.90 -5.89
N SER A 135 -3.97 15.64 -6.04
CA SER A 135 -2.57 15.22 -6.24
C SER A 135 -2.00 15.78 -7.54
N ILE A 136 -2.77 15.77 -8.63
CA ILE A 136 -2.37 16.38 -9.90
C ILE A 136 -2.18 17.88 -9.70
N TYR A 137 -3.17 18.57 -9.11
CA TYR A 137 -3.08 20.00 -8.86
C TYR A 137 -1.89 20.36 -7.96
N SER A 138 -1.72 19.65 -6.83
CA SER A 138 -0.60 19.84 -5.90
C SER A 138 0.75 19.68 -6.60
N SER A 139 0.87 18.72 -7.53
CA SER A 139 2.09 18.53 -8.33
C SER A 139 2.36 19.62 -9.37
N ILE A 140 1.34 20.38 -9.78
CA ILE A 140 1.52 21.53 -10.68
C ILE A 140 2.06 22.71 -9.90
N VAL A 141 1.56 22.91 -8.67
CA VAL A 141 2.04 23.94 -7.75
C VAL A 141 3.46 23.63 -7.28
N ASP A 142 3.70 22.38 -6.84
CA ASP A 142 5.00 21.91 -6.40
C ASP A 142 5.23 20.46 -6.86
N PRO A 143 6.06 20.23 -7.89
CA PRO A 143 6.39 18.88 -8.37
C PRO A 143 6.99 17.97 -7.30
N MET A 144 7.59 18.53 -6.24
CA MET A 144 8.26 17.80 -5.17
C MET A 144 7.38 17.59 -3.92
N TYR A 145 6.11 18.01 -3.95
CA TYR A 145 5.24 18.02 -2.77
C TYR A 145 5.19 16.68 -2.03
N ALA A 146 5.04 15.57 -2.78
CA ALA A 146 4.90 14.24 -2.19
C ALA A 146 6.16 13.82 -1.41
N ARG A 147 7.34 14.29 -1.83
CA ARG A 147 8.61 14.03 -1.14
C ARG A 147 8.74 14.90 0.11
N LYS A 148 8.36 16.18 0.01
CA LYS A 148 8.38 17.12 1.16
C LYS A 148 7.45 16.69 2.29
N ILE A 149 6.26 16.20 1.96
CA ILE A 149 5.30 15.65 2.94
C ILE A 149 5.91 14.49 3.73
N VAL A 150 6.71 13.65 3.07
CA VAL A 150 7.27 12.44 3.69
C VAL A 150 8.61 12.67 4.39
N SER A 151 9.42 13.63 3.92
CA SER A 151 10.70 13.97 4.56
C SER A 151 10.54 14.72 5.89
N GLY A 152 9.31 14.99 6.34
CA GLY A 152 9.06 15.69 7.59
C GLY A 152 9.42 17.18 7.55
N ALA A 153 9.74 17.72 6.38
CA ALA A 153 9.94 19.16 6.15
C ALA A 153 8.57 19.85 6.08
N ILE A 154 7.77 19.71 7.14
CA ILE A 154 6.38 20.17 7.22
C ILE A 154 6.32 21.70 7.03
N ASP A 155 7.29 22.42 7.58
CA ASP A 155 7.42 23.89 7.41
C ASP A 155 7.62 24.28 5.94
N GLN A 156 8.20 23.41 5.11
CA GLN A 156 8.37 23.61 3.67
C GLN A 156 7.23 23.02 2.82
N ALA A 157 6.31 22.27 3.45
CA ALA A 157 5.20 21.60 2.81
C ALA A 157 3.83 22.22 3.17
N GLU A 158 3.79 23.12 4.14
CA GLU A 158 2.56 23.71 4.70
C GLU A 158 1.71 24.38 3.61
N ASP A 159 2.35 25.08 2.67
CA ASP A 159 1.69 25.71 1.54
C ASP A 159 1.01 24.75 0.57
N VAL A 160 1.49 23.50 0.49
CA VAL A 160 0.96 22.51 -0.46
C VAL A 160 0.00 21.53 0.23
N LEU A 161 0.14 21.34 1.54
CA LEU A 161 -0.73 20.47 2.34
C LEU A 161 -2.21 20.91 2.28
N LYS A 162 -2.48 22.22 2.21
CA LYS A 162 -3.85 22.76 2.13
C LYS A 162 -4.64 22.29 0.90
N TYR A 163 -3.95 21.97 -0.19
CA TYR A 163 -4.58 21.47 -1.42
C TYR A 163 -4.99 20.00 -1.33
N GLY A 164 -4.47 19.25 -0.36
CA GLY A 164 -4.90 17.90 -0.07
C GLY A 164 -4.44 16.83 -1.07
N GLY A 165 -3.28 17.03 -1.70
CA GLY A 165 -2.62 15.98 -2.48
C GLY A 165 -2.25 14.77 -1.63
N GLY A 166 -2.40 13.57 -2.18
CA GLY A 166 -2.05 12.32 -1.53
C GLY A 166 -0.54 12.10 -1.34
N SER A 167 -0.20 11.36 -0.27
CA SER A 167 1.17 11.06 0.13
C SER A 167 1.74 9.78 -0.52
N TYR A 168 2.90 9.29 -0.05
CA TYR A 168 3.47 8.00 -0.49
C TYR A 168 2.52 6.82 -0.28
N GLY A 169 1.77 6.82 0.83
CA GLY A 169 0.78 5.77 1.11
C GLY A 169 -0.32 5.74 0.05
N PHE A 170 -0.76 6.93 -0.40
CA PHE A 170 -1.78 7.06 -1.44
C PHE A 170 -1.29 6.56 -2.80
N ALA A 171 -0.04 6.82 -3.17
CA ALA A 171 0.54 6.26 -4.40
C ALA A 171 0.59 4.72 -4.38
N GLY A 172 0.90 4.13 -3.22
CA GLY A 172 0.79 2.68 -3.02
C GLY A 172 -0.64 2.18 -3.15
N ALA A 173 -1.61 2.91 -2.59
CA ALA A 173 -3.03 2.60 -2.70
C ALA A 173 -3.55 2.64 -4.15
N ILE A 174 -3.15 3.66 -4.93
CA ILE A 174 -3.47 3.77 -6.36
C ILE A 174 -2.92 2.56 -7.13
N MET A 175 -1.64 2.25 -6.95
CA MET A 175 -1.01 1.10 -7.60
C MET A 175 -1.81 -0.19 -7.35
N MET A 176 -2.20 -0.42 -6.10
CA MET A 176 -2.94 -1.62 -5.71
C MET A 176 -4.35 -1.68 -6.29
N ILE A 177 -5.06 -0.57 -6.48
CA ILE A 177 -6.46 -0.61 -6.94
C ILE A 177 -6.60 -0.77 -8.46
N LEU A 178 -5.58 -0.41 -9.25
CA LEU A 178 -5.63 -0.42 -10.72
C LEU A 178 -6.04 -1.77 -11.36
N PRO A 179 -5.57 -2.95 -10.89
CA PRO A 179 -6.07 -4.24 -11.39
C PRO A 179 -7.58 -4.41 -11.25
N LEU A 180 -8.15 -4.00 -10.11
CA LEU A 180 -9.59 -4.10 -9.89
C LEU A 180 -10.38 -3.10 -10.74
N VAL A 181 -9.81 -1.94 -11.08
CA VAL A 181 -10.40 -1.03 -12.07
C VAL A 181 -10.54 -1.74 -13.43
N ILE A 182 -9.50 -2.46 -13.86
CA ILE A 182 -9.52 -3.26 -15.10
C ILE A 182 -10.55 -4.39 -15.01
N TYR A 183 -10.66 -5.07 -13.86
CA TYR A 183 -11.70 -6.06 -13.62
C TYR A 183 -13.10 -5.49 -13.85
N TYR A 184 -13.45 -4.36 -13.23
CA TYR A 184 -14.77 -3.76 -13.39
C TYR A 184 -15.03 -3.22 -14.79
N TYR A 185 -13.98 -2.80 -15.51
CA TYR A 185 -14.08 -2.39 -16.90
C TYR A 185 -14.45 -3.58 -17.80
N ARG A 186 -13.76 -4.72 -17.63
CA ARG A 186 -14.03 -5.96 -18.37
C ARG A 186 -15.37 -6.58 -18.00
N ASN A 187 -15.68 -6.62 -16.71
CA ASN A 187 -16.89 -7.20 -16.14
C ASN A 187 -17.95 -6.15 -15.83
N ASN A 188 -18.11 -5.19 -16.73
CA ASN A 188 -18.99 -4.04 -16.48
C ASN A 188 -20.45 -4.41 -16.19
N TYR A 189 -20.92 -5.56 -16.69
CA TYR A 189 -22.26 -6.09 -16.35
C TYR A 189 -22.44 -6.31 -14.84
N LYS A 190 -21.36 -6.63 -14.10
CA LYS A 190 -21.33 -6.72 -12.62
C LYS A 190 -21.12 -5.37 -11.94
N SER A 191 -20.63 -4.34 -12.64
CA SER A 191 -20.33 -3.04 -12.05
C SER A 191 -21.58 -2.15 -11.89
N ASN A 192 -21.52 -1.25 -10.91
CA ASN A 192 -22.50 -0.18 -10.70
C ASN A 192 -22.22 1.06 -11.56
N TYR A 193 -21.03 1.16 -12.16
CA TYR A 193 -20.58 2.30 -12.94
C TYR A 193 -20.53 1.94 -14.42
N SER A 194 -20.73 2.92 -15.30
CA SER A 194 -20.56 2.72 -16.74
C SER A 194 -19.09 2.54 -17.12
N LYS A 195 -18.81 1.87 -18.24
CA LYS A 195 -17.43 1.68 -18.74
C LYS A 195 -16.64 3.00 -18.88
N PRO A 196 -17.20 4.09 -19.43
CA PRO A 196 -16.47 5.36 -19.55
C PRO A 196 -16.06 5.95 -18.20
N ILE A 197 -16.92 5.85 -17.17
CA ILE A 197 -16.61 6.33 -15.83
C ILE A 197 -15.46 5.52 -15.22
N ILE A 198 -15.47 4.19 -15.37
CA ILE A 198 -14.41 3.32 -14.86
C ILE A 198 -13.09 3.61 -15.57
N LEU A 199 -13.13 3.80 -16.89
CA LEU A 199 -11.96 4.13 -17.70
C LEU A 199 -11.39 5.49 -17.31
N LEU A 200 -12.23 6.52 -17.19
CA LEU A 200 -11.84 7.85 -16.73
C LEU A 200 -11.21 7.78 -15.34
N PHE A 201 -11.81 7.04 -14.41
CA PHE A 201 -11.26 6.80 -13.08
C PHE A 201 -9.87 6.17 -13.16
N GLY A 202 -9.70 5.09 -13.94
CA GLY A 202 -8.39 4.44 -14.13
C GLY A 202 -7.32 5.33 -14.73
N ILE A 203 -7.66 6.08 -15.79
CA ILE A 203 -6.74 7.04 -16.44
C ILE A 203 -6.34 8.13 -15.45
N LEU A 204 -7.30 8.70 -14.72
CA LEU A 204 -7.05 9.72 -13.72
C LEU A 204 -6.11 9.21 -12.63
N LEU A 205 -6.36 8.01 -12.09
CA LEU A 205 -5.51 7.42 -11.05
C LEU A 205 -4.07 7.22 -11.55
N TYR A 206 -3.92 6.66 -12.75
CA TYR A 206 -2.59 6.44 -13.32
C TYR A 206 -1.88 7.77 -13.63
N TYR A 207 -2.60 8.77 -14.15
CA TYR A 207 -2.04 10.09 -14.38
C TYR A 207 -1.64 10.79 -13.07
N ALA A 208 -2.44 10.70 -12.02
CA ALA A 208 -2.08 11.17 -10.68
C ALA A 208 -0.81 10.48 -10.17
N LEU A 209 -0.66 9.18 -10.40
CA LEU A 209 0.54 8.43 -10.05
C LEU A 209 1.79 8.93 -10.78
N LEU A 210 1.69 9.21 -12.08
CA LEU A 210 2.77 9.83 -12.87
C LEU A 210 3.17 11.20 -12.29
N ARG A 211 2.16 12.01 -11.92
CA ARG A 211 2.35 13.35 -11.34
C ARG A 211 2.92 13.34 -9.93
N ILE A 212 2.67 12.29 -9.14
CA ILE A 212 3.28 12.09 -7.81
C ILE A 212 4.79 11.73 -7.93
N GLN A 213 5.24 11.25 -9.10
CA GLN A 213 6.65 10.99 -9.41
C GLN A 213 7.36 9.96 -8.50
N LEU A 214 6.62 8.93 -8.06
CA LEU A 214 7.17 7.79 -7.32
C LEU A 214 7.45 6.62 -8.26
N PHE A 215 8.68 6.58 -8.78
CA PHE A 215 9.09 5.69 -9.86
C PHE A 215 8.77 4.21 -9.62
N ALA A 216 9.08 3.66 -8.43
CA ALA A 216 8.79 2.25 -8.11
C ALA A 216 7.29 1.92 -8.26
N ASN A 217 6.40 2.81 -7.79
CA ASN A 217 4.96 2.64 -7.91
C ASN A 217 4.50 2.75 -9.36
N ILE A 218 5.07 3.70 -10.14
CA ILE A 218 4.76 3.87 -11.57
C ILE A 218 5.15 2.60 -12.33
N LEU A 219 6.40 2.17 -12.22
CA LEU A 219 6.93 0.99 -12.90
C LEU A 219 6.08 -0.26 -12.58
N LEU A 220 5.83 -0.50 -11.29
CA LEU A 220 5.06 -1.66 -10.86
C LEU A 220 3.59 -1.58 -11.33
N SER A 221 2.98 -0.39 -11.29
CA SER A 221 1.62 -0.19 -11.82
C SER A 221 1.55 -0.47 -13.31
N THR A 222 2.53 -0.04 -14.11
CA THR A 222 2.58 -0.29 -15.55
C THR A 222 2.65 -1.79 -15.83
N ILE A 223 3.58 -2.50 -15.19
CA ILE A 223 3.73 -3.95 -15.35
C ILE A 223 2.42 -4.67 -14.98
N ILE A 224 1.82 -4.28 -13.86
CA ILE A 224 0.62 -4.93 -13.34
C ILE A 224 -0.63 -4.60 -14.15
N ILE A 225 -0.74 -3.38 -14.69
CA ILE A 225 -1.79 -3.03 -15.67
C ILE A 225 -1.67 -3.94 -16.89
N VAL A 226 -0.47 -4.13 -17.44
CA VAL A 226 -0.25 -5.03 -18.58
C VAL A 226 -0.69 -6.46 -18.22
N ILE A 227 -0.27 -7.00 -17.07
CA ILE A 227 -0.69 -8.33 -16.62
C ILE A 227 -2.22 -8.43 -16.46
N ALA A 228 -2.84 -7.44 -15.84
CA ALA A 228 -4.29 -7.37 -15.62
C ALA A 228 -5.07 -7.26 -16.94
N LEU A 229 -4.53 -6.53 -17.93
CA LEU A 229 -5.06 -6.45 -19.30
C LEU A 229 -4.87 -7.75 -20.08
N ILE A 230 -3.94 -8.63 -19.73
CA ILE A 230 -3.93 -9.95 -20.36
C ILE A 230 -5.04 -10.82 -19.75
N GLY A 231 -5.20 -10.79 -18.42
CA GLY A 231 -6.26 -11.48 -17.70
C GLY A 231 -5.99 -12.97 -17.43
N GLU A 232 -6.91 -13.59 -16.68
CA GLU A 232 -6.77 -14.95 -16.14
C GLU A 232 -6.65 -16.03 -17.23
N ARG A 233 -7.42 -15.92 -18.32
CA ARG A 233 -7.55 -16.98 -19.35
C ARG A 233 -6.24 -17.35 -20.07
N ASN A 234 -5.21 -16.50 -19.97
CA ASN A 234 -3.94 -16.69 -20.64
C ASN A 234 -2.75 -16.92 -19.69
N ILE A 235 -2.97 -17.11 -18.37
CA ILE A 235 -1.89 -17.22 -17.35
C ILE A 235 -0.76 -18.17 -17.76
N ARG A 236 -1.05 -19.37 -18.29
CA ARG A 236 0.00 -20.32 -18.70
C ARG A 236 0.87 -19.79 -19.83
N LYS A 237 0.28 -19.15 -20.85
CA LYS A 237 1.01 -18.50 -21.94
C LYS A 237 1.80 -17.29 -21.43
N ASN A 238 1.29 -16.62 -20.40
CA ASN A 238 1.91 -15.44 -19.82
C ASN A 238 3.11 -15.78 -18.95
N ILE A 239 3.07 -16.86 -18.17
CA ILE A 239 4.23 -17.34 -17.41
C ILE A 239 5.38 -17.64 -18.38
N ILE A 240 5.09 -18.25 -19.52
CA ILE A 240 6.07 -18.50 -20.58
C ILE A 240 6.60 -17.18 -21.16
N PHE A 241 5.72 -16.22 -21.48
CA PHE A 241 6.12 -14.91 -22.00
C PHE A 241 6.98 -14.11 -21.01
N PHE A 242 6.59 -14.03 -19.74
CA PHE A 242 7.38 -13.36 -18.70
C PHE A 242 8.67 -14.10 -18.39
N GLY A 243 8.66 -15.44 -18.44
CA GLY A 243 9.88 -16.26 -18.36
C GLY A 243 10.85 -15.91 -19.49
N LEU A 244 10.36 -15.86 -20.73
CA LEU A 244 11.13 -15.43 -21.91
C LEU A 244 11.66 -14.00 -21.78
N LEU A 245 10.83 -13.06 -21.33
CA LEU A 245 11.24 -11.67 -21.11
C LEU A 245 12.34 -11.57 -20.04
N THR A 246 12.23 -12.37 -18.96
CA THR A 246 13.24 -12.43 -17.91
C THR A 246 14.54 -13.01 -18.43
N VAL A 247 14.48 -14.13 -19.16
CA VAL A 247 15.65 -14.76 -19.79
C VAL A 247 16.31 -13.79 -20.76
N LEU A 248 15.52 -13.09 -21.60
CA LEU A 248 16.01 -12.08 -22.51
C LEU A 248 16.67 -10.92 -21.76
N THR A 249 16.06 -10.44 -20.67
CA THR A 249 16.63 -9.37 -19.84
C THR A 249 17.98 -9.80 -19.28
N VAL A 250 18.06 -11.00 -18.69
CA VAL A 250 19.31 -11.56 -18.15
C VAL A 250 20.37 -11.73 -19.24
N ALA A 251 19.99 -12.23 -20.42
CA ALA A 251 20.90 -12.40 -21.55
C ALA A 251 21.42 -11.05 -22.09
N LEU A 252 20.65 -9.97 -21.95
CA LEU A 252 21.02 -8.62 -22.39
C LEU A 252 21.81 -7.82 -21.35
N VAL A 253 21.84 -8.24 -20.07
CA VAL A 253 22.57 -7.54 -18.99
C VAL A 253 24.04 -7.23 -19.38
N PRO A 254 24.82 -8.15 -19.97
CA PRO A 254 26.23 -7.89 -20.30
C PRO A 254 26.43 -6.75 -21.32
N TYR A 255 25.42 -6.47 -22.16
CA TYR A 255 25.45 -5.43 -23.20
C TYR A 255 24.78 -4.12 -22.76
N MET A 256 24.09 -4.17 -21.62
CA MET A 256 23.32 -3.04 -21.10
C MET A 256 24.19 -1.82 -20.76
N PRO A 257 25.40 -1.95 -20.18
CA PRO A 257 26.23 -0.78 -19.89
C PRO A 257 26.59 0.04 -21.12
N GLN A 258 27.01 -0.60 -22.21
CA GLN A 258 27.42 0.08 -23.44
C GLN A 258 26.26 0.83 -24.06
N PHE A 259 25.08 0.21 -24.07
CA PHE A 259 23.85 0.87 -24.51
C PHE A 259 23.49 2.06 -23.62
N LEU A 260 23.55 1.91 -22.30
CA LEU A 260 23.24 3.01 -21.37
C LEU A 260 24.24 4.17 -21.49
N PHE A 261 25.54 3.91 -21.62
CA PHE A 261 26.54 4.97 -21.90
C PHE A 261 26.27 5.68 -23.24
N TYR A 262 25.88 4.93 -24.27
CA TYR A 262 25.49 5.51 -25.55
C TYR A 262 24.27 6.42 -25.39
N VAL A 263 23.25 5.95 -24.66
CA VAL A 263 22.03 6.73 -24.40
C VAL A 263 22.30 7.95 -23.52
N SER A 264 23.17 7.87 -22.51
CA SER A 264 23.46 9.01 -21.64
C SER A 264 24.06 10.18 -22.43
N ASN A 265 24.88 9.91 -23.44
CA ASN A 265 25.54 10.95 -24.24
C ASN A 265 24.59 11.81 -25.09
N PHE A 266 23.30 11.44 -25.20
CA PHE A 266 22.28 12.31 -25.81
C PHE A 266 21.77 13.41 -24.86
N PHE A 267 22.18 13.39 -23.60
CA PHE A 267 21.79 14.36 -22.57
C PHE A 267 22.96 15.21 -22.14
N GLU A 268 22.67 16.44 -21.72
CA GLU A 268 23.67 17.35 -21.14
C GLU A 268 24.28 16.71 -19.89
N THR A 269 25.61 16.82 -19.75
CA THR A 269 26.39 16.09 -18.73
C THR A 269 26.09 16.52 -17.30
N ASP A 270 25.55 17.72 -17.11
CA ASP A 270 25.08 18.29 -15.86
C ASP A 270 23.62 17.96 -15.54
N SER A 271 22.92 17.28 -16.45
CA SER A 271 21.53 16.88 -16.24
C SER A 271 21.37 15.66 -15.32
N GLU A 272 20.29 15.64 -14.54
CA GLU A 272 19.90 14.49 -13.71
C GLU A 272 19.60 13.21 -14.51
N VAL A 273 19.23 13.36 -15.79
CA VAL A 273 18.97 12.22 -16.68
C VAL A 273 20.28 11.59 -17.12
N TYR A 274 21.24 12.41 -17.55
CA TYR A 274 22.61 11.95 -17.79
C TYR A 274 23.16 11.25 -16.55
N PHE A 275 23.09 11.91 -15.39
CA PHE A 275 23.58 11.36 -14.12
C PHE A 275 23.00 9.97 -13.86
N LYS A 276 21.68 9.78 -13.88
CA LYS A 276 21.06 8.48 -13.53
C LYS A 276 21.34 7.37 -14.54
N ILE A 277 21.34 7.69 -15.83
CA ILE A 277 21.60 6.68 -16.87
C ILE A 277 23.08 6.27 -16.83
N ASN A 278 23.97 7.24 -16.70
CA ASN A 278 25.40 7.02 -16.59
C ASN A 278 25.77 6.28 -15.30
N ASP A 279 25.18 6.67 -14.16
CA ASP A 279 25.34 6.03 -12.85
C ASP A 279 24.93 4.55 -12.87
N LEU A 280 23.78 4.24 -13.50
CA LEU A 280 23.34 2.86 -13.71
C LEU A 280 24.29 2.08 -14.64
N ALA A 281 24.79 2.72 -15.71
CA ALA A 281 25.75 2.10 -16.64
C ALA A 281 27.07 1.74 -15.95
N VAL A 282 27.61 2.68 -15.14
CA VAL A 282 28.81 2.49 -14.31
C VAL A 282 28.59 1.34 -13.34
N PHE A 283 27.45 1.34 -12.63
CA PHE A 283 27.12 0.30 -11.66
C PHE A 283 27.06 -1.11 -12.30
N ILE A 284 26.35 -1.27 -13.43
CA ILE A 284 26.24 -2.58 -14.10
C ILE A 284 27.60 -3.04 -14.63
N LYS A 285 28.44 -2.11 -15.12
CA LYS A 285 29.74 -2.46 -15.71
C LYS A 285 30.81 -2.82 -14.68
N TYR A 286 30.92 -2.01 -13.62
CA TYR A 286 32.05 -2.06 -12.70
C TYR A 286 31.67 -2.59 -11.31
N GLY A 287 30.38 -2.77 -11.03
CA GLY A 287 29.88 -3.28 -9.76
C GLY A 287 29.71 -2.20 -8.69
N ALA A 288 29.27 -2.62 -7.50
CA ALA A 288 28.94 -1.74 -6.38
C ALA A 288 30.17 -1.06 -5.75
N ASP A 289 31.35 -1.67 -5.88
CA ASP A 289 32.60 -1.22 -5.25
C ASP A 289 33.29 -0.08 -6.05
N TYR A 290 32.79 0.21 -7.24
CA TYR A 290 33.37 1.23 -8.13
C TYR A 290 32.65 2.58 -7.98
N GLY A 291 33.15 3.38 -7.02
CA GLY A 291 32.67 4.73 -6.73
C GLY A 291 31.32 4.76 -5.98
N ASP A 292 31.10 5.85 -5.25
CA ASP A 292 29.83 6.14 -4.56
C ASP A 292 28.73 6.56 -5.56
N THR A 293 28.32 5.63 -6.42
CA THR A 293 27.18 5.80 -7.32
C THR A 293 25.86 5.82 -6.53
N ALA A 294 24.87 6.57 -7.01
CA ALA A 294 23.53 6.57 -6.40
C ALA A 294 22.89 5.17 -6.47
N THR A 295 23.25 4.38 -7.48
CA THR A 295 22.82 2.99 -7.66
C THR A 295 23.57 2.02 -6.74
N SER A 296 24.88 2.19 -6.48
CA SER A 296 25.61 1.37 -5.50
C SER A 296 25.04 1.55 -4.10
N LEU A 297 24.78 2.79 -3.66
CA LEU A 297 24.16 3.08 -2.35
C LEU A 297 22.78 2.43 -2.17
N ARG A 298 22.02 2.24 -3.26
CA ARG A 298 20.71 1.58 -3.21
C ARG A 298 20.82 0.06 -3.24
N SER A 299 21.72 -0.49 -4.05
CA SER A 299 21.92 -1.93 -4.16
C SER A 299 22.58 -2.51 -2.90
N ALA A 300 23.48 -1.76 -2.26
CA ALA A 300 24.17 -2.15 -1.02
C ALA A 300 23.22 -2.40 0.18
N ARG A 301 21.98 -1.90 0.12
CA ARG A 301 20.99 -2.09 1.19
C ARG A 301 20.61 -3.55 1.42
N TYR A 302 20.55 -4.36 0.35
CA TYR A 302 20.24 -5.78 0.49
C TYR A 302 21.36 -6.56 1.18
N PRO A 303 22.62 -6.49 0.72
CA PRO A 303 23.76 -7.09 1.43
C PRO A 303 23.86 -6.63 2.89
N MET A 304 23.75 -5.33 3.15
CA MET A 304 23.79 -4.77 4.51
C MET A 304 22.71 -5.35 5.42
N LEU A 305 21.45 -5.42 4.96
CA LEU A 305 20.38 -6.02 5.73
C LEU A 305 20.56 -7.54 5.90
N PHE A 306 21.09 -8.22 4.89
CA PHE A 306 21.34 -9.65 4.96
C PHE A 306 22.43 -9.98 5.97
N GLU A 307 23.53 -9.23 5.96
CA GLU A 307 24.58 -9.30 6.98
C GLU A 307 24.00 -9.03 8.37
N GLY A 308 23.21 -7.96 8.50
CA GLY A 308 22.50 -7.64 9.75
C GLY A 308 21.61 -8.79 10.23
N PHE A 309 20.88 -9.45 9.34
CA PHE A 309 20.04 -10.60 9.69
C PHE A 309 20.88 -11.79 10.18
N LEU A 310 22.03 -12.04 9.56
CA LEU A 310 22.92 -13.13 9.94
C LEU A 310 23.53 -12.97 11.33
N THR A 311 23.62 -11.76 11.87
CA THR A 311 24.11 -11.52 13.24
C THR A 311 23.22 -12.17 14.32
N ASN A 312 21.90 -12.16 14.11
CA ASN A 312 20.95 -12.89 14.96
C ASN A 312 19.68 -13.24 14.15
N PRO A 313 19.66 -14.38 13.44
CA PRO A 313 18.54 -14.72 12.56
C PRO A 313 17.22 -14.95 13.28
N LEU A 314 17.25 -15.41 14.53
CA LEU A 314 16.04 -15.77 15.26
C LEU A 314 15.34 -14.55 15.86
N LEU A 315 16.12 -13.70 16.53
CA LEU A 315 15.60 -12.58 17.31
C LEU A 315 15.85 -11.23 16.63
N GLY A 316 16.68 -11.15 15.61
CA GLY A 316 16.96 -9.90 14.88
C GLY A 316 18.11 -9.10 15.47
N ILE A 317 18.62 -8.16 14.67
CA ILE A 317 19.90 -7.48 14.87
C ILE A 317 20.00 -6.70 16.20
N PHE A 318 18.91 -6.13 16.71
CA PHE A 318 18.93 -5.36 17.96
C PHE A 318 19.04 -6.22 19.22
N ASN A 319 18.99 -7.55 19.07
CA ASN A 319 19.33 -8.53 20.09
C ASN A 319 20.70 -9.18 19.79
N SER A 320 21.65 -8.40 19.29
CA SER A 320 23.03 -8.81 19.03
C SER A 320 23.98 -7.69 19.44
N ASP A 321 25.26 -8.01 19.58
CA ASP A 321 26.33 -7.02 19.81
C ASP A 321 26.76 -6.31 18.51
N SER A 322 25.94 -6.38 17.45
CA SER A 322 26.27 -5.78 16.16
C SER A 322 26.28 -4.26 16.23
N THR A 323 27.32 -3.66 15.66
CA THR A 323 27.45 -2.21 15.46
C THR A 323 27.07 -1.78 14.03
N LEU A 324 26.49 -2.68 13.22
CA LEU A 324 26.10 -2.38 11.84
C LEU A 324 25.01 -1.32 11.81
N ASN A 325 25.26 -0.22 11.09
CA ASN A 325 24.23 0.78 10.84
C ASN A 325 23.29 0.34 9.71
N ILE A 326 22.07 -0.05 10.08
CA ILE A 326 21.03 -0.50 9.13
C ILE A 326 19.99 0.58 8.79
N GLU A 327 20.21 1.85 9.14
CA GLU A 327 19.23 2.93 8.95
C GLU A 327 18.76 3.05 7.49
N GLY A 328 19.69 2.97 6.54
CA GLY A 328 19.39 2.98 5.10
C GLY A 328 18.55 1.77 4.64
N GLY A 329 18.46 0.74 5.46
CA GLY A 329 17.73 -0.51 5.22
C GLY A 329 16.22 -0.34 5.32
N GLY A 330 15.73 0.69 6.02
CA GLY A 330 14.29 0.98 6.16
C GLY A 330 13.56 1.17 4.82
N HIS A 331 14.30 1.44 3.74
CA HIS A 331 13.78 1.48 2.38
C HIS A 331 13.42 0.12 1.78
N LEU A 332 13.83 -1.01 2.34
CA LEU A 332 13.47 -2.34 1.86
C LEU A 332 12.59 -3.02 2.91
N TYR A 333 11.28 -2.76 2.83
CA TYR A 333 10.35 -3.05 3.92
C TYR A 333 10.41 -4.49 4.45
N TRP A 334 10.31 -5.50 3.58
CA TRP A 334 10.30 -6.90 4.02
C TRP A 334 11.64 -7.34 4.59
N MET A 335 12.72 -6.99 3.92
CA MET A 335 14.07 -7.36 4.33
C MET A 335 14.46 -6.66 5.63
N ASN A 336 14.08 -5.39 5.79
CA ASN A 336 14.28 -4.65 7.03
C ASN A 336 13.52 -5.29 8.19
N LYS A 337 12.24 -5.66 8.01
CA LYS A 337 11.50 -6.37 9.07
C LYS A 337 12.14 -7.70 9.45
N LEU A 338 12.58 -8.49 8.47
CA LEU A 338 13.25 -9.75 8.72
C LEU A 338 14.56 -9.54 9.52
N THR A 339 15.31 -8.49 9.19
CA THR A 339 16.57 -8.13 9.85
C THR A 339 16.33 -7.63 11.28
N VAL A 340 15.36 -6.74 11.47
CA VAL A 340 15.07 -6.07 12.75
C VAL A 340 14.40 -7.02 13.74
N TYR A 341 13.47 -7.86 13.28
CA TYR A 341 12.67 -8.71 14.16
C TYR A 341 13.06 -10.20 14.15
N GLY A 342 14.00 -10.60 13.29
CA GLY A 342 14.35 -11.99 13.07
C GLY A 342 13.18 -12.84 12.57
N LEU A 343 13.39 -14.14 12.50
CA LEU A 343 12.36 -15.11 12.11
C LEU A 343 11.19 -15.15 13.11
N LEU A 344 11.47 -14.98 14.41
CA LEU A 344 10.44 -15.04 15.46
C LEU A 344 9.41 -13.91 15.32
N GLY A 345 9.85 -12.70 14.96
CA GLY A 345 8.92 -11.60 14.69
C GLY A 345 8.37 -11.61 13.26
N PHE A 346 9.18 -11.97 12.26
CA PHE A 346 8.77 -11.90 10.86
C PHE A 346 7.77 -12.99 10.44
N ILE A 347 7.99 -14.25 10.83
CA ILE A 347 7.13 -15.37 10.39
C ILE A 347 5.68 -15.16 10.84
N PRO A 348 5.40 -14.83 12.12
CA PRO A 348 4.02 -14.61 12.53
C PRO A 348 3.37 -13.44 11.79
N PHE A 349 4.12 -12.37 11.53
CA PHE A 349 3.64 -11.26 10.71
C PHE A 349 3.21 -11.71 9.32
N ALA A 350 4.09 -12.43 8.62
CA ALA A 350 3.83 -12.92 7.26
C ALA A 350 2.64 -13.90 7.24
N LEU A 351 2.49 -14.74 8.26
CA LEU A 351 1.37 -15.65 8.40
C LEU A 351 0.03 -14.92 8.54
N ALA A 352 -0.03 -13.78 9.24
CA ALA A 352 -1.24 -12.99 9.33
C ALA A 352 -1.73 -12.53 7.94
N PHE A 353 -0.80 -12.06 7.10
CA PHE A 353 -1.08 -11.68 5.72
C PHE A 353 -1.55 -12.88 4.89
N TYR A 354 -0.84 -14.00 4.98
CA TYR A 354 -1.19 -15.22 4.27
C TYR A 354 -2.60 -15.69 4.63
N PHE A 355 -2.92 -15.81 5.92
CA PHE A 355 -4.24 -16.27 6.37
C PHE A 355 -5.36 -15.29 6.00
N PHE A 356 -5.09 -13.99 6.06
CA PHE A 356 -6.01 -12.97 5.59
C PHE A 356 -6.36 -13.16 4.11
N VAL A 357 -5.35 -13.20 3.23
CA VAL A 357 -5.55 -13.38 1.79
C VAL A 357 -6.24 -14.71 1.51
N LYS A 358 -5.79 -15.80 2.14
CA LYS A 358 -6.38 -17.13 2.00
C LYS A 358 -7.87 -17.14 2.37
N ASN A 359 -8.27 -16.44 3.43
CA ASN A 359 -9.67 -16.38 3.84
C ASN A 359 -10.50 -15.49 2.92
N ALA A 360 -9.95 -14.35 2.47
CA ALA A 360 -10.59 -13.48 1.49
C ALA A 360 -10.87 -14.22 0.17
N LEU A 361 -9.95 -15.06 -0.29
CA LEU A 361 -10.13 -15.84 -1.53
C LEU A 361 -11.24 -16.89 -1.45
N LYS A 362 -11.58 -17.41 -0.26
CA LYS A 362 -12.64 -18.43 -0.11
C LYS A 362 -14.03 -17.92 -0.49
N ILE A 363 -14.24 -16.60 -0.46
CA ILE A 363 -15.53 -15.97 -0.77
C ILE A 363 -15.58 -15.36 -2.17
N MET A 364 -14.45 -15.26 -2.86
CA MET A 364 -14.35 -14.59 -4.16
C MET A 364 -14.48 -15.60 -5.30
N ASP A 365 -15.11 -15.19 -6.41
CA ASP A 365 -15.06 -15.98 -7.64
C ASP A 365 -13.66 -15.95 -8.27
N THR A 366 -13.34 -16.94 -9.09
CA THR A 366 -11.99 -17.11 -9.68
C THR A 366 -11.55 -15.89 -10.47
N GLU A 367 -12.49 -15.28 -11.20
CA GLU A 367 -12.20 -14.10 -12.03
C GLU A 367 -11.83 -12.90 -11.16
N PHE A 368 -12.61 -12.59 -10.12
CA PHE A 368 -12.26 -11.53 -9.17
C PHE A 368 -10.95 -11.85 -8.43
N SER A 369 -10.75 -13.12 -8.04
CA SER A 369 -9.58 -13.59 -7.31
C SER A 369 -8.27 -13.31 -8.03
N PHE A 370 -8.24 -13.46 -9.37
CA PHE A 370 -7.06 -13.12 -10.17
C PHE A 370 -6.67 -11.65 -10.00
N TYR A 371 -7.60 -10.73 -10.18
CA TYR A 371 -7.33 -9.29 -10.08
C TYR A 371 -7.03 -8.87 -8.64
N PHE A 372 -7.72 -9.45 -7.66
CA PHE A 372 -7.43 -9.25 -6.25
C PHE A 372 -6.00 -9.71 -5.89
N LEU A 373 -5.56 -10.87 -6.38
CA LEU A 373 -4.19 -11.35 -6.16
C LEU A 373 -3.15 -10.47 -6.84
N LEU A 374 -3.42 -9.93 -8.03
CA LEU A 374 -2.54 -8.93 -8.65
C LEU A 374 -2.44 -7.66 -7.81
N SER A 375 -3.58 -7.17 -7.30
CA SER A 375 -3.62 -6.01 -6.40
C SER A 375 -2.81 -6.24 -5.13
N ILE A 376 -3.03 -7.35 -4.43
CA ILE A 376 -2.31 -7.72 -3.21
C ILE A 376 -0.83 -7.97 -3.50
N GLY A 377 -0.53 -8.72 -4.56
CA GLY A 377 0.82 -9.02 -5.01
C GLY A 377 1.61 -7.75 -5.33
N SER A 378 0.97 -6.73 -5.91
CA SER A 378 1.61 -5.42 -6.14
C SER A 378 2.11 -4.78 -4.86
N GLY A 379 1.32 -4.81 -3.79
CA GLY A 379 1.71 -4.29 -2.47
C GLY A 379 2.88 -5.07 -1.87
N VAL A 380 2.86 -6.39 -2.01
CA VAL A 380 3.94 -7.28 -1.53
C VAL A 380 5.23 -7.01 -2.32
N VAL A 381 5.19 -6.99 -3.65
CA VAL A 381 6.37 -6.72 -4.50
C VAL A 381 6.94 -5.34 -4.21
N LEU A 382 6.09 -4.32 -4.01
CA LEU A 382 6.55 -2.99 -3.65
C LEU A 382 7.35 -3.00 -2.34
N GLY A 383 7.00 -3.84 -1.36
CA GLY A 383 7.73 -3.96 -0.11
C GLY A 383 9.14 -4.54 -0.25
N PHE A 384 9.44 -5.25 -1.35
CA PHE A 384 10.81 -5.67 -1.67
C PHE A 384 11.62 -4.55 -2.35
N MET A 385 10.95 -3.54 -2.89
CA MET A 385 11.61 -2.44 -3.60
C MET A 385 11.67 -1.16 -2.79
N LYS A 386 10.75 -0.99 -1.84
CA LYS A 386 10.51 0.26 -1.13
C LYS A 386 9.90 0.04 0.27
N SER A 387 10.04 1.05 1.12
CA SER A 387 9.34 1.15 2.40
C SER A 387 7.82 1.19 2.19
N LEU A 388 7.07 0.39 2.92
CA LEU A 388 5.61 0.48 2.98
C LEU A 388 5.21 1.35 4.16
N ALA A 389 4.43 2.40 3.91
CA ALA A 389 4.00 3.33 4.93
C ALA A 389 2.66 3.98 4.55
N GLY A 390 2.02 4.59 5.54
CA GLY A 390 0.77 5.33 5.35
C GLY A 390 -0.47 4.48 5.57
N ARG A 391 -1.49 5.13 6.14
CA ARG A 391 -2.81 4.52 6.43
C ARG A 391 -3.52 4.11 5.15
N GLU A 392 -3.34 4.90 4.10
CA GLU A 392 -3.89 4.68 2.77
C GLU A 392 -3.44 3.34 2.18
N PHE A 393 -2.19 2.94 2.41
CA PHE A 393 -1.68 1.66 1.93
C PHE A 393 -2.37 0.51 2.66
N TRP A 394 -2.35 0.53 3.99
CA TRP A 394 -2.90 -0.57 4.80
C TRP A 394 -4.42 -0.71 4.71
N TYR A 395 -5.14 0.41 4.65
CA TYR A 395 -6.59 0.41 4.47
C TYR A 395 -6.96 -0.09 3.08
N MET A 396 -6.16 0.22 2.07
CA MET A 396 -6.36 -0.34 0.73
C MET A 396 -6.21 -1.86 0.77
N PHE A 397 -5.10 -2.35 1.33
CA PHE A 397 -4.77 -3.77 1.37
C PHE A 397 -5.81 -4.61 2.12
N PHE A 398 -6.14 -4.24 3.37
CA PHE A 398 -6.93 -5.08 4.27
C PHE A 398 -8.43 -4.77 4.30
N PHE A 399 -8.86 -3.61 3.81
CA PHE A 399 -10.26 -3.20 3.90
C PHE A 399 -10.89 -2.93 2.53
N ILE A 400 -10.27 -2.09 1.69
CA ILE A 400 -10.88 -1.66 0.42
C ILE A 400 -10.85 -2.78 -0.61
N LEU A 401 -9.66 -3.33 -0.94
CA LEU A 401 -9.51 -4.37 -1.96
C LEU A 401 -10.46 -5.57 -1.76
N PRO A 402 -10.51 -6.23 -0.58
CA PRO A 402 -11.44 -7.33 -0.38
C PRO A 402 -12.90 -6.86 -0.33
N GLY A 403 -13.14 -5.63 0.14
CA GLY A 403 -14.47 -5.04 0.20
C GLY A 403 -15.07 -4.80 -1.19
N LEU A 404 -14.24 -4.44 -2.17
CA LEU A 404 -14.69 -4.16 -3.54
C LEU A 404 -15.47 -5.34 -4.13
N TYR A 405 -15.17 -6.58 -3.74
CA TYR A 405 -15.95 -7.76 -4.13
C TYR A 405 -17.47 -7.58 -3.95
N TRP A 406 -17.90 -6.87 -2.91
CA TRP A 406 -19.31 -6.61 -2.58
C TRP A 406 -19.94 -5.42 -3.31
N LEU A 407 -19.15 -4.62 -4.02
CA LEU A 407 -19.63 -3.43 -4.74
C LEU A 407 -20.84 -3.73 -5.65
N PRO A 408 -20.90 -4.83 -6.44
CA PRO A 408 -22.05 -5.17 -7.30
C PRO A 408 -23.42 -5.26 -6.59
N LEU A 409 -23.45 -5.41 -5.25
CA LEU A 409 -24.69 -5.47 -4.49
C LEU A 409 -25.54 -4.19 -4.61
N LEU A 410 -24.93 -3.03 -4.87
CA LEU A 410 -25.69 -1.77 -4.98
C LEU A 410 -26.62 -1.75 -6.20
N LYS A 411 -26.21 -2.39 -7.32
CA LYS A 411 -27.04 -2.55 -8.52
C LYS A 411 -28.22 -3.50 -8.31
N LYS A 412 -28.04 -4.55 -7.49
CA LYS A 412 -29.15 -5.45 -7.11
C LYS A 412 -30.17 -4.74 -6.23
N GLU A 413 -29.70 -3.95 -5.25
CA GLU A 413 -30.59 -3.15 -4.40
C GLU A 413 -31.41 -2.13 -5.20
N SER A 414 -30.83 -1.51 -6.24
CA SER A 414 -31.57 -0.56 -7.07
C SER A 414 -32.64 -1.25 -7.93
N LYS A 415 -32.38 -2.43 -8.50
CA LYS A 415 -33.37 -3.19 -9.28
C LYS A 415 -34.57 -3.60 -8.44
N ASN A 416 -34.33 -4.19 -7.27
CA ASN A 416 -35.41 -4.62 -6.38
C ASN A 416 -36.31 -3.47 -5.89
N LYS A 417 -35.81 -2.23 -5.85
CA LYS A 417 -36.61 -1.04 -5.51
C LYS A 417 -37.42 -0.48 -6.69
N VAL A 418 -37.00 -0.74 -7.92
CA VAL A 418 -37.74 -0.36 -9.13
C VAL A 418 -38.87 -1.36 -9.37
N ASP A 419 -38.63 -2.65 -9.14
CA ASP A 419 -39.65 -3.70 -9.31
C ASP A 419 -40.73 -3.70 -8.19
N GLN A 420 -40.58 -2.86 -7.17
CA GLN A 420 -41.54 -2.68 -6.06
C GLN A 420 -42.30 -1.33 -6.13
N ARG A 421 -42.10 -0.56 -7.20
CA ARG A 421 -42.85 0.67 -7.50
C ARG A 421 -43.70 0.43 -8.73
#